data_AF-A0A7Y7YUT9-F1
#
_entry.id   AF-A0A7Y7YUT9-F1
#
_cell.length_a   1.000
_cell.length_b   1.000
_cell.length_c   1.000
_cell.angle_alpha   90.00
_cell.angle_beta   90.00
_cell.angle_gamma   90.00
#
_symmetry.space_group_name_H-M   'P 1'
#
loop_
_entity.id
_entity.type
_entity.pdbx_description
1 polymer ?
#
loop_
_entity_poly.entity_id
_entity_poly.type
_entity_poly.pdbx_seq_one_letter_code
_entity_poly.pdbx_strand_id
1 'polypeptide(L)'
;MKQPKSALQNAMKGEEPASVQIQMRATVTRKERYKAQAIQEDLNLTEWMANHLDAVCDAAEGKASVSIFSPVVPEKIPDSVYQVIYQECGGFVDCDANAQTIWNACRQAILKNVKD
;
A
#
# COMPACT_ATOMS: atom_id res chain seq x y z
N MET A 1 3.11 56.09 -31.54
CA MET A 1 3.51 54.81 -32.16
C MET A 1 4.04 53.86 -31.09
N LYS A 2 3.41 52.68 -30.98
CA LYS A 2 3.87 51.38 -30.46
C LYS A 2 4.77 51.35 -29.20
N GLN A 3 4.18 51.02 -28.05
CA GLN A 3 4.92 50.36 -26.98
C GLN A 3 5.27 48.91 -27.37
N PRO A 4 6.46 48.38 -26.98
CA PRO A 4 6.91 47.05 -27.39
C PRO A 4 6.19 45.93 -26.63
N LYS A 5 5.82 44.89 -27.40
CA LYS A 5 5.11 43.67 -27.01
C LYS A 5 5.97 42.70 -26.19
N SER A 6 6.56 43.12 -25.08
CA SER A 6 7.30 42.20 -24.18
C SER A 6 6.45 41.64 -23.04
N ALA A 7 5.19 42.03 -22.91
CA ALA A 7 4.31 41.63 -21.79
C ALA A 7 3.53 40.32 -22.00
N LEU A 8 3.77 39.56 -23.07
CA LEU A 8 2.94 38.39 -23.46
C LEU A 8 3.67 37.04 -23.51
N GLN A 9 4.74 36.86 -22.71
CA GLN A 9 5.42 35.55 -22.65
C GLN A 9 5.61 34.98 -21.23
N ASN A 10 5.05 35.59 -20.18
CA ASN A 10 5.17 35.09 -18.80
C ASN A 10 3.90 34.46 -18.21
N ALA A 11 2.86 34.21 -19.02
CA ALA A 11 1.54 33.82 -18.51
C ALA A 11 1.26 32.30 -18.44
N MET A 12 2.25 31.44 -18.68
CA MET A 12 2.07 29.98 -18.59
C MET A 12 3.24 29.29 -17.88
N LYS A 13 3.85 29.94 -16.89
CA LYS A 13 4.71 29.21 -15.95
C LYS A 13 3.76 28.40 -15.06
N GLY A 14 3.65 27.11 -15.34
CA GLY A 14 2.77 26.18 -14.65
C GLY A 14 2.75 26.47 -13.16
N GLU A 15 1.61 26.95 -12.68
CA GLU A 15 1.40 27.25 -11.28
C GLU A 15 1.33 25.90 -10.59
N GLU A 16 2.49 25.42 -10.14
CA GLU A 16 2.57 24.28 -9.25
C GLU A 16 1.63 24.60 -8.09
N PRO A 17 0.63 23.75 -7.81
CA PRO A 17 -0.37 24.06 -6.80
C PRO A 17 0.34 24.35 -5.49
N ALA A 18 -0.06 25.44 -4.83
CA ALA A 18 0.58 25.87 -3.59
C ALA A 18 0.57 24.72 -2.57
N SER A 19 1.74 24.13 -2.32
CA SER A 19 1.88 23.04 -1.35
C SER A 19 1.79 23.61 0.06
N VAL A 20 0.72 23.30 0.79
CA VAL A 20 0.60 23.66 2.21
C VAL A 20 1.25 22.56 3.04
N GLN A 21 2.23 22.90 3.87
CA GLN A 21 2.81 21.96 4.81
C GLN A 21 1.87 21.73 5.99
N ILE A 22 1.32 20.52 6.10
CA ILE A 22 0.46 20.11 7.22
C ILE A 22 1.27 19.27 8.20
N GLN A 23 1.36 19.70 9.45
CA GLN A 23 2.05 18.96 10.50
C GLN A 23 1.07 18.09 11.30
N MET A 24 1.14 16.77 11.10
CA MET A 24 0.32 15.82 11.85
C MET A 24 0.91 15.52 13.24
N ARG A 25 0.07 15.61 14.29
CA ARG A 25 0.44 15.13 15.63
C ARG A 25 0.27 13.62 15.69
N ALA A 26 1.38 12.92 15.89
CA ALA A 26 1.42 11.48 16.10
C ALA A 26 2.44 11.14 17.19
N THR A 27 2.17 10.10 17.97
CA THR A 27 3.16 9.55 18.91
C THR A 27 4.38 9.02 18.15
N VAL A 28 5.53 8.93 18.81
CA VAL A 28 6.78 8.44 18.20
C VAL A 28 6.58 7.05 17.59
N THR A 29 6.01 6.12 18.35
CA THR A 29 5.70 4.75 17.90
C THR A 29 4.77 4.72 16.68
N ARG A 30 3.84 5.69 16.57
CA ARG A 30 2.93 5.76 15.42
C ARG A 30 3.65 6.28 14.18
N LYS A 31 4.57 7.24 14.32
CA LYS A 31 5.42 7.71 13.21
C LYS A 31 6.35 6.62 12.69
N GLU A 32 6.91 5.81 13.57
CA GLU A 32 7.77 4.67 13.18
C GLU A 32 7.01 3.66 12.33
N ARG A 33 5.76 3.34 12.72
CA ARG A 33 4.90 2.46 11.91
C ARG A 33 4.59 3.03 10.53
N TYR A 34 4.31 4.33 10.42
CA TYR A 34 4.09 4.94 9.10
C TYR A 34 5.32 4.85 8.20
N LYS A 35 6.53 5.04 8.76
CA LYS A 35 7.77 4.90 8.01
C LYS A 35 8.01 3.47 7.56
N ALA A 36 7.81 2.50 8.45
CA ALA A 36 7.96 1.08 8.11
C ALA A 36 6.99 0.67 6.99
N GLN A 37 5.75 1.17 7.06
CA GLN A 37 4.73 0.87 6.05
C GLN A 37 5.05 1.51 4.69
N ALA A 38 5.50 2.76 4.68
CA ALA A 38 5.94 3.43 3.46
C ALA A 38 7.09 2.66 2.77
N ILE A 39 8.10 2.22 3.54
CA ILE A 39 9.21 1.40 3.03
C ILE A 39 8.71 0.06 2.48
N GLN A 40 7.75 -0.59 3.18
CA GLN A 40 7.16 -1.84 2.72
C GLN A 40 6.41 -1.69 1.39
N GLU A 41 5.86 -0.51 1.12
CA GLU A 41 5.14 -0.17 -0.11
C GLU A 41 6.05 0.49 -1.17
N ASP A 42 7.37 0.53 -0.95
CA ASP A 42 8.36 1.18 -1.84
C ASP A 42 8.09 2.67 -2.10
N LEU A 43 7.55 3.36 -1.09
CA LEU A 43 7.21 4.79 -1.14
C LEU A 43 7.97 5.56 -0.07
N ASN A 44 8.19 6.85 -0.32
CA ASN A 44 8.56 7.74 0.78
C ASN A 44 7.33 8.07 1.65
N LEU A 45 7.57 8.53 2.88
CA LEU A 45 6.50 8.77 3.84
C LEU A 45 5.45 9.78 3.34
N THR A 46 5.86 10.81 2.59
CA THR A 46 4.94 11.83 2.05
C THR A 46 4.06 11.24 0.96
N GLU A 47 4.63 10.49 0.02
CA GLU A 47 3.87 9.79 -1.03
C GLU A 47 2.89 8.78 -0.44
N TRP A 48 3.36 7.99 0.52
CA TRP A 48 2.52 7.02 1.21
C TRP A 48 1.35 7.68 1.94
N MET A 49 1.59 8.79 2.65
CA MET A 49 0.53 9.53 3.34
C MET A 49 -0.47 10.17 2.36
N ALA A 50 -0.01 10.75 1.25
CA ALA A 50 -0.89 11.34 0.24
C ALA A 50 -1.82 10.29 -0.36
N ASN A 51 -1.26 9.18 -0.86
CA ASN A 51 -2.04 8.07 -1.42
C ASN A 51 -3.07 7.53 -0.43
N HIS A 52 -2.67 7.40 0.84
CA HIS A 52 -3.56 6.88 1.87
C HIS A 52 -4.71 7.85 2.21
N LEU A 53 -4.44 9.16 2.25
CA LEU A 53 -5.46 10.18 2.47
C LEU A 53 -6.43 10.29 1.28
N ASP A 54 -5.92 10.25 0.05
CA ASP A 54 -6.74 10.29 -1.17
C ASP A 54 -7.70 9.09 -1.22
N ALA A 55 -7.21 7.88 -0.92
CA ALA A 55 -8.04 6.68 -0.86
C ALA A 55 -9.18 6.79 0.18
N VAL A 56 -8.93 7.43 1.33
CA VAL A 56 -9.96 7.68 2.34
C VAL A 56 -11.00 8.68 1.84
N CYS A 57 -10.58 9.74 1.14
CA CYS A 57 -11.47 10.73 0.54
C CYS A 57 -12.33 10.11 -0.58
N ASP A 58 -11.73 9.36 -1.50
CA ASP A 58 -12.44 8.72 -2.61
C ASP A 58 -13.48 7.70 -2.13
N ALA A 59 -13.16 6.97 -1.05
CA ALA A 59 -14.09 6.05 -0.40
C ALA A 59 -15.28 6.80 0.23
N ALA A 60 -15.04 7.97 0.84
CA ALA A 60 -16.09 8.79 1.43
C ALA A 60 -17.02 9.43 0.37
N GLU A 61 -16.51 9.73 -0.82
CA GLU A 61 -17.29 10.26 -1.93
C GLU A 61 -18.07 9.18 -2.72
N GLY A 62 -17.94 7.90 -2.35
CA GLY A 62 -18.53 6.79 -3.09
C GLY A 62 -17.97 6.64 -4.51
N LYS A 63 -16.82 7.26 -4.80
CA LYS A 63 -16.15 7.26 -6.11
C LYS A 63 -15.10 6.16 -6.26
N ALA A 64 -14.66 5.55 -5.16
CA ALA A 64 -13.87 4.33 -5.20
C ALA A 64 -14.75 3.11 -4.91
N SER A 65 -14.80 2.18 -5.87
CA SER A 65 -15.00 0.77 -5.57
C SER A 65 -13.92 0.36 -4.58
N VAL A 66 -14.31 0.27 -3.31
CA VAL A 66 -13.59 -0.30 -2.18
C VAL A 66 -12.38 -1.15 -2.59
N SER A 67 -11.20 -0.55 -2.56
CA SER A 67 -9.95 -1.28 -2.34
C SER A 67 -9.47 -0.95 -0.93
N ILE A 68 -10.29 -1.30 0.05
CA ILE A 68 -9.79 -1.52 1.41
C ILE A 68 -8.70 -2.57 1.30
N PHE A 69 -7.46 -2.16 1.63
CA PHE A 69 -6.31 -3.02 1.89
C PHE A 69 -6.48 -4.46 1.40
N SER A 70 -6.21 -4.73 0.12
CA SER A 70 -6.05 -6.12 -0.28
C SER A 70 -4.94 -6.70 0.59
N PRO A 71 -5.20 -7.71 1.44
CA PRO A 71 -4.15 -8.36 2.19
C PRO A 71 -3.16 -8.87 1.15
N VAL A 72 -1.95 -8.30 1.15
CA VAL A 72 -0.87 -8.76 0.28
C VAL A 72 -0.43 -10.10 0.84
N VAL A 73 -1.14 -11.16 0.44
CA VAL A 73 -0.81 -12.52 0.84
C VAL A 73 0.40 -12.97 0.01
N PRO A 74 1.57 -13.22 0.62
CA PRO A 74 2.79 -13.56 -0.10
C PRO A 74 2.62 -14.77 -1.02
N GLU A 75 3.21 -14.73 -2.20
CA GLU A 75 3.16 -15.85 -3.15
C GLU A 75 3.97 -17.06 -2.64
N LYS A 76 5.17 -16.81 -2.12
CA LYS A 76 5.98 -17.83 -1.44
C LYS A 76 5.57 -17.95 0.01
N ILE A 77 5.59 -19.18 0.54
CA ILE A 77 5.34 -19.41 1.96
C ILE A 77 6.34 -18.64 2.82
N PRO A 78 5.89 -17.81 3.79
CA PRO A 78 6.79 -17.19 4.76
C PRO A 78 7.38 -18.24 5.71
N ASP A 79 8.64 -18.06 6.14
CA ASP A 79 9.34 -19.01 7.03
C ASP A 79 8.56 -19.33 8.31
N SER A 80 7.92 -18.31 8.91
CA SER A 80 7.10 -18.48 10.11
C SER A 80 5.90 -19.39 9.87
N VAL A 81 5.28 -19.30 8.69
CA VAL A 81 4.15 -20.16 8.31
C VAL A 81 4.64 -21.56 7.94
N TYR A 82 5.78 -21.66 7.24
CA TYR A 82 6.40 -22.94 6.92
C TYR A 82 6.67 -23.77 8.18
N GLN A 83 7.22 -23.16 9.22
CA GLN A 83 7.49 -23.85 10.49
C GLN A 83 6.22 -24.40 11.14
N VAL A 84 5.13 -23.63 11.12
CA VAL A 84 3.84 -24.10 11.64
C VAL A 84 3.33 -25.29 10.83
N ILE A 85 3.29 -25.18 9.49
CA ILE A 85 2.83 -26.30 8.65
C ILE A 85 3.73 -27.52 8.85
N TYR A 86 5.05 -27.33 8.91
CA TYR A 86 6.01 -28.41 9.15
C TYR A 86 5.74 -29.12 10.47
N GLN A 87 5.50 -28.38 11.56
CA GLN A 87 5.20 -28.96 12.86
C GLN A 87 3.85 -29.70 12.87
N GLU A 88 2.80 -29.09 12.34
CA GLU A 88 1.44 -29.67 12.32
C GLU A 88 1.36 -30.90 11.42
N CYS A 89 2.15 -30.95 10.34
CA CYS A 89 2.26 -32.11 9.46
C CYS A 89 3.32 -33.14 9.92
N GLY A 90 3.84 -33.04 11.15
CA GLY A 90 4.79 -34.01 11.70
C GLY A 90 6.10 -34.08 10.90
N GLY A 91 6.54 -32.97 10.32
CA GLY A 91 7.71 -32.87 9.46
C GLY A 91 7.52 -33.44 8.06
N PHE A 92 6.27 -33.66 7.63
CA PHE A 92 5.92 -34.29 6.36
C PHE A 92 6.42 -35.74 6.21
N VAL A 93 6.70 -36.42 7.33
CA VAL A 93 7.03 -37.84 7.32
C VAL A 93 5.80 -38.62 6.86
N ASP A 94 5.97 -39.49 5.88
CA ASP A 94 4.91 -40.28 5.23
C ASP A 94 3.77 -39.45 4.60
N CYS A 95 4.03 -38.18 4.29
CA CYS A 95 3.07 -37.27 3.69
C CYS A 95 3.62 -36.69 2.39
N ASP A 96 2.98 -37.02 1.26
CA ASP A 96 3.35 -36.48 -0.06
C ASP A 96 2.98 -34.98 -0.22
N ALA A 97 2.43 -34.36 0.83
CA ALA A 97 1.97 -32.99 0.77
C ALA A 97 3.13 -31.99 0.78
N ASN A 98 3.13 -31.11 -0.21
CA ASN A 98 4.08 -30.02 -0.31
C ASN A 98 3.59 -28.79 0.50
N ALA A 99 4.43 -28.26 1.40
CA ALA A 99 4.12 -27.09 2.23
C ALA A 99 3.64 -25.87 1.42
N GLN A 100 4.24 -25.63 0.24
CA GLN A 100 3.83 -24.57 -0.66
C GLN A 100 2.45 -24.83 -1.28
N THR A 101 2.08 -26.08 -1.54
CA THR A 101 0.73 -26.44 -2.01
C THR A 101 -0.32 -26.14 -0.95
N ILE A 102 -0.03 -26.47 0.32
CA ILE A 102 -0.91 -26.15 1.45
C ILE A 102 -1.05 -24.63 1.59
N TRP A 103 0.07 -23.90 1.53
CA TRP A 103 0.05 -22.43 1.56
C TRP A 103 -0.75 -21.84 0.40
N ASN A 104 -0.61 -22.37 -0.82
CA ASN A 104 -1.36 -21.89 -1.99
C ASN A 104 -2.87 -22.06 -1.80
N ALA A 105 -3.32 -23.17 -1.23
CA ALA A 105 -4.74 -23.39 -0.93
C ALA A 105 -5.26 -22.37 0.11
N CYS A 106 -4.51 -22.15 1.19
CA CYS A 106 -4.84 -21.14 2.21
C CYS A 106 -4.87 -19.73 1.62
N ARG A 107 -3.85 -19.39 0.83
CA ARG A 107 -3.75 -18.10 0.12
C ARG A 107 -4.94 -17.87 -0.80
N GLN A 108 -5.34 -18.86 -1.58
CA GLN A 108 -6.51 -18.75 -2.46
C GLN A 108 -7.80 -18.54 -1.67
N ALA A 109 -7.97 -19.23 -0.54
CA ALA A 109 -9.13 -19.03 0.33
C ALA A 109 -9.17 -17.61 0.91
N ILE A 110 -8.04 -17.09 1.39
CA ILE A 110 -7.94 -15.71 1.90
C ILE A 110 -8.30 -14.72 0.78
N LEU A 111 -7.70 -14.87 -0.40
CA LEU A 111 -7.94 -13.98 -1.53
C LEU A 111 -9.38 -14.07 -2.07
N LYS A 112 -10.05 -15.21 -1.94
CA LYS A 112 -11.45 -15.38 -2.34
C LYS A 112 -12.39 -14.66 -1.37
N ASN A 113 -12.11 -14.66 -0.07
CA ASN A 113 -12.90 -13.98 0.96
C ASN A 113 -12.73 -12.45 1.00
N VAL A 114 -11.81 -11.90 0.19
CA VAL A 114 -11.62 -10.44 0.04
C VAL A 114 -12.52 -9.85 -1.07
N LYS A 115 -13.20 -10.70 -1.85
CA LYS A 115 -14.00 -10.28 -3.03
C LYS A 115 -15.49 -10.07 -2.76
N ASP A 116 -15.94 -10.10 -1.51
CA ASP A 116 -17.34 -9.86 -1.10
C ASP A 116 -17.49 -8.56 -0.31
#